data_AF-A0A8H6HRT1-F1
#
_entry.id   AF-A0A8H6HRT1-F1
#
_cell.length_a   1.000
_cell.length_b   1.000
_cell.length_c   1.000
_cell.angle_alpha   90.00
_cell.angle_beta   90.00
_cell.angle_gamma   90.00
#
_symmetry.space_group_name_H-M   'P 1'
#
loop_
_entity.id
_entity.type
_entity.pdbx_description
1 polymer ?
#
loop_
_entity_poly.entity_id
_entity_poly.type
_entity_poly.pdbx_seq_one_letter_code
_entity_poly.pdbx_strand_id
1 'polypeptide(L)'
;MSIPARLKPIFNKMDQMGVTASEIMIFTLEYSGGTPLPAAARLQDNTEMVLDRLCASPVTALGTRTWAISLVTSIYKTEVQNIVHRDSGFHMTAKFMTEEKLTAFDVQEFADKISSSAPTVWKLFDSSDSTNYQREWA
;
A
#
# COMPACT_ATOMS: atom_id res chain seq x y z
N MET A 1 -6.57 -21.64 21.79
CA MET A 1 -7.67 -21.84 20.83
C MET A 1 -7.59 -23.27 20.33
N SER A 2 -8.66 -24.08 20.45
CA SER A 2 -8.65 -25.47 19.96
C SER A 2 -8.91 -25.50 18.45
N ILE A 3 -8.15 -26.29 17.69
CA ILE A 3 -8.38 -26.49 16.25
C ILE A 3 -9.79 -27.09 16.06
N PRO A 4 -10.67 -26.45 15.27
CA PRO A 4 -11.98 -27.01 14.93
C PRO A 4 -11.86 -28.44 14.42
N ALA A 5 -12.71 -29.35 14.88
CA ALA A 5 -12.63 -30.78 14.54
C ALA A 5 -12.59 -31.02 13.02
N ARG A 6 -13.27 -30.18 12.23
CA ARG A 6 -13.28 -30.23 10.75
C ARG A 6 -11.94 -29.90 10.09
N LEU A 7 -11.04 -29.17 10.76
CA LEU A 7 -9.75 -28.76 10.19
C LEU A 7 -8.63 -29.77 10.47
N LYS A 8 -8.78 -30.59 11.53
CA LYS A 8 -7.80 -31.65 11.87
C LYS A 8 -7.46 -32.59 10.70
N PRO A 9 -8.44 -33.17 9.96
CA PRO A 9 -8.10 -34.06 8.85
C PRO A 9 -7.37 -33.33 7.71
N ILE A 10 -7.65 -32.03 7.52
CA ILE A 10 -6.99 -31.21 6.49
C ILE A 10 -5.52 -31.02 6.85
N PHE A 11 -5.21 -30.61 8.07
CA PHE A 11 -3.83 -30.45 8.54
C PHE A 11 -3.05 -31.77 8.49
N ASN A 12 -3.65 -32.87 8.95
CA ASN A 12 -3.00 -34.19 8.86
C ASN A 12 -2.67 -34.58 7.42
N LYS A 13 -3.54 -34.23 6.45
CA LYS A 13 -3.30 -34.54 5.04
C LYS A 13 -2.21 -33.65 4.45
N MET A 14 -2.18 -32.37 4.83
CA MET A 14 -1.12 -31.44 4.46
C MET A 14 0.25 -31.94 4.95
N ASP A 15 0.32 -32.35 6.21
CA ASP A 15 1.55 -32.91 6.81
C ASP A 15 2.01 -34.18 6.09
N GLN A 16 1.09 -35.09 5.75
CA GLN A 16 1.39 -36.31 4.98
C GLN A 16 1.93 -36.00 3.57
N MET A 17 1.48 -34.89 2.97
CA MET A 17 1.90 -34.46 1.64
C MET A 17 3.13 -33.56 1.66
N GLY A 18 3.62 -33.17 2.84
CA GLY A 18 4.71 -32.21 2.99
C GLY A 18 4.37 -30.82 2.46
N VAL A 19 3.08 -30.44 2.47
CA VAL A 19 2.60 -29.15 1.95
C VAL A 19 2.24 -28.23 3.11
N THR A 20 2.69 -26.98 3.02
CA THR A 20 2.43 -25.93 4.01
C THR A 20 1.20 -25.08 3.65
N ALA A 21 0.60 -24.43 4.64
CA ALA A 21 -0.48 -23.48 4.41
C ALA A 21 -0.04 -22.28 3.55
N SER A 22 1.24 -21.88 3.67
CA SER A 22 1.86 -20.85 2.83
C SER A 22 1.93 -21.26 1.37
N GLU A 23 2.34 -22.48 1.05
CA GLU A 23 2.40 -22.95 -0.34
C GLU A 23 1.02 -23.00 -0.98
N ILE A 24 0.00 -23.44 -0.24
CA ILE A 24 -1.39 -23.43 -0.72
C ILE A 24 -1.85 -22.00 -0.98
N MET A 25 -1.56 -21.07 -0.06
CA MET A 25 -1.96 -19.66 -0.20
C MET A 25 -1.27 -19.00 -1.39
N ILE A 26 0.05 -19.18 -1.55
CA ILE A 26 0.83 -18.65 -2.68
C ILE A 26 0.31 -19.22 -3.99
N PHE A 27 0.17 -20.55 -4.10
CA PHE A 27 -0.36 -21.20 -5.28
C PHE A 27 -1.76 -20.68 -5.64
N THR A 28 -2.62 -20.48 -4.64
CA THR A 28 -3.97 -19.95 -4.84
C THR A 28 -3.96 -18.52 -5.38
N LEU A 29 -3.03 -17.68 -4.93
CA LEU A 29 -2.88 -16.29 -5.37
C LEU A 29 -2.23 -16.17 -6.76
N GLU A 30 -1.30 -17.07 -7.09
CA GLU A 30 -0.56 -17.06 -8.35
C GLU A 30 -1.22 -17.88 -9.46
N TYR A 31 -2.28 -18.63 -9.15
CA TYR A 31 -2.96 -19.48 -10.11
C TYR A 31 -3.56 -18.65 -11.26
N SER A 32 -2.95 -18.80 -12.44
CA SER A 32 -3.35 -18.16 -13.70
C SER A 32 -3.96 -19.15 -14.69
N GLY A 33 -4.29 -20.37 -14.25
CA GLY A 33 -4.92 -21.36 -15.11
C GLY A 33 -6.33 -20.95 -15.55
N GLY A 34 -6.78 -21.49 -16.68
CA GLY A 34 -8.00 -21.03 -17.36
C GLY A 34 -9.33 -21.27 -16.61
N THR A 35 -9.35 -22.01 -15.50
CA THR A 35 -10.54 -22.19 -14.66
C THR A 35 -10.25 -21.67 -13.25
N PRO A 36 -10.85 -20.56 -12.80
CA PRO A 36 -10.63 -20.02 -11.47
C PRO A 36 -10.91 -21.05 -10.38
N LEU A 37 -9.95 -21.26 -9.48
CA LEU A 37 -10.17 -22.09 -8.31
C LEU A 37 -11.18 -21.39 -7.39
N PRO A 38 -12.29 -22.04 -6.97
CA PRO A 38 -13.24 -21.42 -6.05
C PRO A 38 -12.61 -20.94 -4.73
N ALA A 39 -11.50 -21.56 -4.32
CA ALA A 39 -10.70 -21.14 -3.18
C ALA A 39 -10.00 -19.78 -3.40
N ALA A 40 -9.59 -19.46 -4.63
CA ALA A 40 -8.96 -18.18 -4.97
C ALA A 40 -9.96 -17.03 -4.87
N ALA A 41 -11.16 -17.20 -5.43
CA ALA A 41 -12.23 -16.21 -5.31
C ALA A 41 -12.60 -15.95 -3.83
N ARG A 42 -12.77 -17.01 -3.04
CA ARG A 42 -13.05 -16.87 -1.59
C ARG A 42 -11.90 -16.23 -0.83
N LEU A 43 -10.65 -16.51 -1.19
CA LEU A 43 -9.49 -15.87 -0.57
C LEU A 43 -9.48 -14.37 -0.87
N GLN A 44 -9.76 -13.99 -2.12
CA GLN A 44 -9.87 -12.59 -2.54
C GLN A 44 -10.93 -11.85 -1.72
N ASP A 45 -12.13 -12.44 -1.56
CA ASP A 45 -13.23 -11.87 -0.77
C ASP A 45 -12.89 -11.71 0.72
N ASN A 46 -11.93 -12.46 1.24
CA ASN A 46 -11.55 -12.47 2.66
C ASN A 46 -10.17 -11.86 2.91
N THR A 47 -9.55 -11.22 1.92
CA THR A 47 -8.17 -10.71 1.98
C THR A 47 -7.96 -9.79 3.19
N GLU A 48 -8.85 -8.83 3.40
CA GLU A 48 -8.76 -7.86 4.50
C GLU A 48 -8.78 -8.56 5.86
N MET A 49 -9.74 -9.46 6.08
CA MET A 49 -9.83 -10.25 7.30
C MET A 49 -8.56 -11.10 7.52
N VAL A 50 -7.99 -11.69 6.48
CA VAL A 50 -6.75 -12.49 6.60
C VAL A 50 -5.58 -11.60 7.04
N LEU A 51 -5.41 -10.43 6.40
CA LEU A 51 -4.35 -9.48 6.74
C LEU A 51 -4.50 -8.97 8.18
N ASP A 52 -5.72 -8.67 8.62
CA ASP A 52 -6.00 -8.26 10.00
C ASP A 52 -5.61 -9.34 11.01
N ARG A 53 -5.94 -10.61 10.72
CA ARG A 53 -5.57 -11.74 11.58
C ARG A 53 -4.07 -11.98 11.61
N LEU A 54 -3.38 -11.81 10.49
CA LEU A 54 -1.92 -11.88 10.44
C LEU A 54 -1.28 -10.76 11.26
N CYS A 55 -1.83 -9.55 11.22
CA CYS A 55 -1.36 -8.40 12.01
C CYS A 55 -1.66 -8.53 13.51
N ALA A 56 -2.79 -9.16 13.87
CA ALA A 56 -3.20 -9.34 15.27
C ALA A 56 -2.53 -10.54 15.97
N SER A 57 -2.07 -11.54 15.21
CA SER A 57 -1.44 -12.74 15.76
C SER A 57 -0.02 -12.45 16.26
N PRO A 58 0.35 -12.80 17.52
CA PRO A 58 1.70 -12.57 18.04
C PRO A 58 2.82 -13.22 17.21
N VAL A 59 2.52 -14.33 16.53
CA VAL A 59 3.50 -15.10 15.74
C VAL A 59 3.85 -14.41 14.44
N THR A 60 2.88 -13.72 13.81
CA THR A 60 3.04 -13.13 12.48
C THR A 60 3.09 -11.60 12.50
N ALA A 61 2.62 -10.96 13.58
CA ALA A 61 2.45 -9.51 13.67
C ALA A 61 3.70 -8.71 13.29
N LEU A 62 4.87 -9.10 13.81
CA LEU A 62 6.12 -8.39 13.52
C LEU A 62 6.49 -8.47 12.03
N GLY A 63 6.42 -9.67 11.45
CA GLY A 63 6.70 -9.89 10.03
C GLY A 63 5.71 -9.15 9.12
N THR A 64 4.41 -9.26 9.43
CA THR A 64 3.34 -8.58 8.68
C THR A 64 3.48 -7.06 8.72
N ARG A 65 3.76 -6.48 9.90
CA ARG A 65 3.97 -5.02 10.03
C ARG A 65 5.21 -4.56 9.28
N THR A 66 6.31 -5.30 9.38
CA THR A 66 7.55 -4.96 8.68
C THR A 66 7.36 -4.97 7.17
N TRP A 67 6.69 -6.00 6.65
CA TRP A 67 6.33 -6.08 5.24
C TRP A 67 5.42 -4.93 4.82
N ALA A 68 4.36 -4.64 5.58
CA ALA A 68 3.43 -3.56 5.27
C ALA A 68 4.11 -2.19 5.25
N ILE A 69 4.97 -1.90 6.23
CA ILE A 69 5.76 -0.67 6.28
C ILE A 69 6.70 -0.58 5.07
N SER A 70 7.38 -1.66 4.73
CA SER A 70 8.28 -1.70 3.57
C SER A 70 7.54 -1.42 2.25
N LEU A 71 6.36 -2.03 2.08
CA LEU A 71 5.50 -1.82 0.91
C LEU A 71 5.06 -0.37 0.79
N VAL A 72 4.50 0.19 1.87
CA VAL A 72 4.03 1.58 1.92
C VAL A 72 5.18 2.55 1.69
N THR A 73 6.34 2.30 2.30
CA THR A 73 7.56 3.12 2.10
C THR A 73 8.02 3.09 0.65
N SER A 74 7.96 1.92 0.00
CA SER A 74 8.32 1.80 -1.42
C SER A 74 7.39 2.61 -2.30
N ILE A 75 6.08 2.57 -2.06
CA ILE A 75 5.08 3.36 -2.79
C ILE A 75 5.36 4.85 -2.63
N TYR A 76 5.50 5.33 -1.38
CA TYR A 76 5.83 6.73 -1.11
C TYR A 76 7.12 7.16 -1.76
N LYS A 77 8.17 6.33 -1.70
CA LYS A 77 9.45 6.63 -2.33
C LYS A 77 9.29 6.82 -3.83
N THR A 78 8.55 5.95 -4.51
CA THR A 78 8.29 6.06 -5.95
C THR A 78 7.49 7.33 -6.28
N GLU A 79 6.43 7.62 -5.53
CA GLU A 79 5.62 8.82 -5.74
C GLU A 79 6.41 10.10 -5.49
N VAL A 80 7.19 10.17 -4.40
CA VAL A 80 8.08 11.31 -4.12
C VAL A 80 9.11 11.46 -5.23
N GLN A 81 9.72 10.36 -5.70
CA GLN A 81 10.66 10.38 -6.83
C GLN A 81 10.03 10.96 -8.09
N ASN A 82 8.77 10.63 -8.38
CA ASN A 82 8.04 11.18 -9.50
C ASN A 82 7.80 12.69 -9.34
N ILE A 83 7.47 13.17 -8.13
CA ILE A 83 7.34 14.61 -7.87
C ILE A 83 8.70 15.30 -8.05
N VAL A 84 9.77 14.76 -7.44
CA VAL A 84 11.10 15.38 -7.47
C VAL A 84 11.90 15.05 -8.73
N HIS A 85 11.31 14.45 -9.76
CA HIS A 85 11.97 14.29 -11.06
C HIS A 85 12.06 15.62 -11.80
N ARG A 86 13.18 15.95 -12.44
CA ARG A 86 13.37 17.26 -13.09
C ARG A 86 12.29 17.59 -14.13
N ASP A 87 11.83 16.56 -14.84
CA ASP A 87 10.84 16.69 -15.90
C ASP A 87 9.38 16.64 -15.40
N SER A 88 9.18 16.48 -14.09
CA SER A 88 7.84 16.49 -13.48
C SER A 88 7.16 17.86 -13.58
N GLY A 89 7.93 18.92 -13.83
CA GLY A 89 7.46 20.30 -13.81
C GLY A 89 7.19 20.85 -12.41
N PHE A 90 7.57 20.12 -11.34
CA PHE A 90 7.49 20.60 -9.96
C PHE A 90 8.78 21.30 -9.49
N HIS A 91 9.84 21.29 -10.32
CA HIS A 91 11.09 21.99 -10.03
C HIS A 91 11.02 23.45 -10.42
N MET A 92 10.49 24.28 -9.52
CA MET A 92 10.68 25.72 -9.61
C MET A 92 11.99 26.08 -8.92
N THR A 93 13.11 25.96 -9.64
CA THR A 93 14.38 26.46 -9.11
C THR A 93 14.31 27.99 -9.09
N ALA A 94 14.44 28.61 -7.90
CA ALA A 94 14.39 30.08 -7.73
C ALA A 94 15.32 30.84 -8.69
N LYS A 95 16.42 30.22 -9.12
CA LYS A 95 17.39 30.76 -10.08
C LYS A 95 16.81 31.03 -11.49
N PHE A 96 15.73 30.37 -11.88
CA PHE A 96 15.09 30.51 -13.22
C PHE A 96 13.64 31.01 -13.14
N MET A 97 13.25 31.51 -11.97
CA MET A 97 11.95 32.13 -11.75
C MET A 97 11.97 33.54 -12.35
N THR A 98 11.06 33.82 -13.27
CA THR A 98 10.81 35.19 -13.76
C THR A 98 9.56 35.73 -13.10
N GLU A 99 9.35 37.04 -13.13
CA GLU A 99 8.15 37.69 -12.58
C GLU A 99 6.88 37.15 -13.24
N GLU A 100 6.91 36.88 -14.55
CA GLU A 100 5.80 36.31 -15.29
C GLU A 100 5.47 34.90 -14.81
N LYS A 101 6.49 34.06 -14.55
CA LYS A 101 6.29 32.71 -14.01
C LYS A 101 5.78 32.71 -12.57
N LEU A 102 6.18 33.71 -11.78
CA LEU A 102 5.68 33.89 -10.42
C LEU A 102 4.20 34.30 -10.43
N THR A 103 3.83 35.19 -11.35
CA THR A 103 2.46 35.70 -11.49
C THR A 103 1.52 34.67 -12.12
N ALA A 104 2.05 33.82 -13.00
CA ALA A 104 1.32 32.71 -13.61
C ALA A 104 1.28 31.44 -12.75
N PHE A 105 1.92 31.44 -11.57
CA PHE A 105 1.89 30.28 -10.70
C PHE A 105 0.52 30.11 -10.07
N ASP A 106 -0.15 29.00 -10.40
CA ASP A 106 -1.42 28.63 -9.80
C ASP A 106 -1.19 27.52 -8.76
N VAL A 107 -1.46 27.86 -7.50
CA VAL A 107 -1.38 26.94 -6.37
C VAL A 107 -2.35 25.78 -6.53
N GLN A 108 -3.53 26.02 -7.10
CA GLN A 108 -4.54 24.98 -7.31
C GLN A 108 -4.10 24.02 -8.40
N GLU A 109 -3.60 24.53 -9.53
CA GLU A 109 -3.03 23.67 -10.60
C GLU A 109 -1.88 22.80 -10.07
N PHE A 110 -1.03 23.38 -9.24
CA PHE A 110 0.07 22.67 -8.59
C PHE A 110 -0.43 21.57 -7.64
N ALA A 111 -1.43 21.87 -6.80
CA ALA A 111 -2.06 20.90 -5.91
C ALA A 111 -2.73 19.76 -6.69
N ASP A 112 -3.50 20.07 -7.74
CA ASP A 112 -4.16 19.10 -8.60
C ASP A 112 -3.14 18.16 -9.27
N LYS A 113 -2.01 18.72 -9.71
CA LYS A 113 -0.93 17.94 -10.33
C LYS A 113 -0.23 17.02 -9.32
N ILE A 114 -0.01 17.45 -8.08
CA ILE A 114 0.54 16.56 -7.02
C ILE A 114 -0.47 15.47 -6.67
N SER A 115 -1.74 15.83 -6.48
CA SER A 115 -2.79 14.86 -6.11
C SER A 115 -2.97 13.76 -7.16
N SER A 116 -2.77 14.07 -8.44
CA SER A 116 -2.84 13.12 -9.55
C SER A 116 -1.56 12.29 -9.74
N SER A 117 -0.38 12.88 -9.54
CA SER A 117 0.91 12.19 -9.76
C SER A 117 1.46 11.44 -8.55
N ALA A 118 1.01 11.79 -7.35
CA ALA A 118 1.41 11.19 -6.09
C ALA A 118 0.21 11.09 -5.12
N PRO A 119 -0.83 10.31 -5.49
CA PRO A 119 -2.09 10.27 -4.77
C PRO A 119 -1.94 9.70 -3.36
N THR A 120 -1.00 8.78 -3.12
CA THR A 120 -0.80 8.19 -1.79
C THR A 120 -0.11 9.19 -0.86
N VAL A 121 0.90 9.90 -1.36
CA VAL A 121 1.54 11.02 -0.67
C VAL A 121 0.52 12.14 -0.40
N TRP A 122 -0.35 12.45 -1.37
CA TRP A 122 -1.38 13.49 -1.22
C TRP A 122 -2.34 13.22 -0.06
N LYS A 123 -2.74 11.97 0.14
CA LYS A 123 -3.60 11.54 1.27
C LYS A 123 -3.00 11.85 2.64
N LEU A 124 -1.68 12.00 2.76
CA LEU A 124 -1.06 12.44 4.02
C LEU A 124 -1.42 13.89 4.34
N PHE A 125 -1.54 14.74 3.31
CA PHE A 125 -1.94 16.14 3.46
C PHE A 125 -3.45 16.30 3.67
N ASP A 126 -4.25 15.42 3.06
CA ASP A 126 -5.72 15.39 3.18
C ASP A 126 -6.21 14.77 4.50
N SER A 127 -5.33 14.14 5.26
CA SER A 127 -5.67 13.70 6.62
C SER A 127 -5.91 14.93 7.50
N SER A 128 -7.16 15.12 7.91
CA SER A 128 -7.68 16.27 8.68
C SER A 128 -7.05 16.47 10.07
N ASP A 129 -6.04 15.66 10.44
CA ASP A 129 -5.21 15.84 11.64
C ASP A 129 -4.00 16.75 11.40
N SER A 130 -3.84 17.30 10.20
CA SER A 130 -2.83 18.31 9.85
C SER A 130 -3.11 19.73 10.40
N THR A 131 -3.79 19.83 11.55
CA THR A 131 -4.10 21.06 12.33
C THR A 131 -2.90 21.95 12.70
N ASN A 132 -1.68 21.65 12.28
CA ASN A 132 -0.47 22.45 12.59
C ASN A 132 0.09 23.29 11.43
N TYR A 133 -0.43 23.19 10.19
CA TYR A 133 0.09 24.02 9.08
C TYR A 133 -0.48 25.45 9.03
N GLN A 134 -1.43 25.80 9.91
CA GLN A 134 -1.93 27.17 10.04
C GLN A 134 -1.10 28.10 10.95
N ARG A 135 0.07 27.66 11.45
CA ARG A 135 0.99 28.58 12.14
C ARG A 135 2.07 29.09 11.21
N GLU A 136 2.03 30.42 11.03
CA GLU A 136 3.15 31.31 10.69
C GLU A 136 3.50 31.47 9.21
N TRP A 137 2.56 32.03 8.44
CA TRP A 137 2.86 32.90 7.29
C TRP A 137 2.00 34.18 7.34
N ALA A 138 1.93 34.80 8.51
CA ALA A 138 1.34 36.13 8.72
C ALA A 138 2.41 37.07 9.28
#